data_AF-A0A378XZQ5-F1
#
_entry.id   AF-A0A378XZQ5-F1
#
_cell.length_a   1.000
_cell.length_b   1.000
_cell.length_c   1.000
_cell.angle_alpha   90.00
_cell.angle_beta   90.00
_cell.angle_gamma   90.00
#
_symmetry.space_group_name_H-M   'P 1'
#
loop_
_entity.id
_entity.type
_entity.pdbx_description
1 polymer ?
#
loop_
_entity_poly.entity_id
_entity_poly.type
_entity_poly.pdbx_seq_one_letter_code
_entity_poly.pdbx_strand_id
1 'polypeptide(L)' 'MLSQEEIKEFEAVQLFMERAFLVAPKLQPTLENLQLVGAICKKIEGIPLAIELAASRMSILTLEQMEERLASLLTLLTAG' A
#
# COMPACT_ATOMS: atom_id res chain seq x y z
N MET A 1 14.16 3.63 -19.77
CA MET A 1 14.24 4.56 -18.62
C MET A 1 12.90 4.45 -17.93
N LEU A 2 12.87 4.24 -16.60
CA LEU A 2 11.61 4.14 -15.86
C LEU A 2 10.87 5.49 -15.92
N SER A 3 9.55 5.48 -15.98
CA SER A 3 8.72 6.69 -15.89
C SER A 3 8.72 7.24 -14.46
N GLN A 4 8.29 8.50 -14.32
CA GLN A 4 8.17 9.12 -13.00
C GLN A 4 7.18 8.35 -12.10
N GLU A 5 6.09 7.86 -12.69
CA GLU A 5 5.09 7.04 -12.00
C GLU A 5 5.68 5.69 -11.54
N GLU A 6 6.46 5.02 -12.40
CA GLU A 6 7.13 3.76 -12.05
C GLU A 6 8.14 3.94 -10.92
N ILE A 7 8.90 5.05 -10.93
CA ILE A 7 9.84 5.39 -9.85
C ILE A 7 9.08 5.67 -8.55
N LYS A 8 8.00 6.45 -8.61
CA LYS A 8 7.20 6.79 -7.43
C LYS A 8 6.52 5.56 -6.83
N GLU A 9 5.97 4.67 -7.66
CA GLU A 9 5.40 3.40 -7.20
C GLU A 9 6.48 2.53 -6.55
N PHE A 10 7.69 2.47 -7.13
CA PHE A 10 8.81 1.73 -6.55
C PHE A 10 9.23 2.27 -5.17
N GLU A 11 9.41 3.58 -5.05
CA GLU A 11 9.76 4.25 -3.78
C GLU A 11 8.65 4.09 -2.73
N ALA A 12 7.39 4.20 -3.14
CA ALA A 12 6.24 4.03 -2.26
C ALA A 12 6.14 2.59 -1.73
N VAL A 13 6.32 1.59 -2.60
CA VAL A 13 6.32 0.17 -2.21
C VAL A 13 7.45 -0.13 -1.23
N GLN A 14 8.65 0.38 -1.49
CA GLN A 14 9.79 0.22 -0.59
C GLN A 14 9.49 0.82 0.78
N LEU A 15 9.02 2.07 0.82
CA LEU A 15 8.67 2.75 2.07
C LEU A 15 7.59 1.97 2.83
N PHE A 16 6.54 1.50 2.16
CA PHE A 16 5.50 0.71 2.80
C PHE A 16 6.07 -0.55 3.46
N MET A 17 6.92 -1.28 2.75
CA MET A 17 7.52 -2.53 3.25
C MET A 17 8.42 -2.29 4.46
N GLU A 18 9.25 -1.25 4.42
CA GLU A 18 10.11 -0.86 5.56
C GLU A 18 9.28 -0.59 6.82
N ARG A 19 8.16 0.11 6.68
CA ARG A 19 7.27 0.45 7.80
C ARG A 19 6.43 -0.71 8.27
N ALA A 20 5.89 -1.48 7.34
CA ALA A 20 5.09 -2.66 7.64
C ALA A 20 5.92 -3.71 8.40
N PHE A 21 7.20 -3.87 8.06
CA PHE A 21 8.08 -4.83 8.74
C PHE A 21 8.30 -4.50 10.23
N LEU A 22 8.27 -3.22 10.62
CA LEU A 22 8.41 -2.80 12.01
C LEU A 22 7.24 -3.27 12.90
N VAL A 23 6.04 -3.40 12.32
CA VAL A 23 4.81 -3.77 13.06
C VAL A 23 4.33 -5.19 12.76
N ALA A 24 4.72 -5.75 11.60
CA ALA A 24 4.40 -7.10 11.16
C ALA A 24 5.67 -7.81 10.64
N PRO A 25 6.60 -8.23 11.53
CA PRO A 25 7.91 -8.80 11.15
C PRO A 25 7.83 -10.12 10.36
N LYS A 26 6.65 -10.75 10.33
CA LYS A 26 6.41 -11.99 9.57
C LYS A 26 6.04 -11.72 8.11
N LEU A 27 5.77 -10.47 7.73
CA LEU A 27 5.46 -10.10 6.36
C LEU A 27 6.66 -10.41 5.45
N GLN A 28 6.45 -11.26 4.46
CA GLN A 28 7.46 -11.62 3.47
C GLN A 28 7.25 -10.81 2.18
N PRO A 29 8.31 -10.36 1.49
CA PRO A 29 8.23 -9.68 0.19
C PRO A 29 7.97 -10.68 -0.95
N THR A 30 6.90 -11.48 -0.85
CA THR A 30 6.46 -12.34 -1.96
C THR A 30 5.90 -11.51 -3.10
N LEU A 31 5.88 -12.06 -4.31
CA LEU A 31 5.30 -11.38 -5.47
C LEU A 31 3.84 -10.94 -5.21
N GLU A 32 3.04 -11.80 -4.60
CA GLU A 32 1.65 -11.53 -4.22
C GLU A 32 1.54 -10.34 -3.25
N ASN A 33 2.35 -10.33 -2.18
CA ASN A 33 2.34 -9.23 -1.22
C ASN A 33 2.79 -7.92 -1.86
N LEU A 34 3.82 -7.95 -2.70
CA LEU A 34 4.31 -6.75 -3.40
C LEU A 34 3.28 -6.20 -4.39
N GLN A 35 2.50 -7.07 -5.05
CA GLN A 35 1.38 -6.65 -5.91
C GLN A 35 0.29 -5.95 -5.11
N LEU A 36 -0.11 -6.49 -3.94
CA LEU A 36 -1.08 -5.86 -3.05
C LEU A 36 -0.56 -4.52 -2.51
N VAL A 37 0.70 -4.46 -2.09
CA VAL A 37 1.33 -3.22 -1.61
C VAL A 37 1.37 -2.16 -2.72
N GLY A 38 1.71 -2.54 -3.95
CA GLY A 38 1.65 -1.65 -5.11
C GLY A 38 0.25 -1.10 -5.35
N ALA A 39 -0.78 -1.96 -5.30
CA ALA A 39 -2.17 -1.54 -5.43
C ALA A 39 -2.59 -0.56 -4.33
N ILE A 40 -2.21 -0.82 -3.07
CA ILE A 40 -2.46 0.08 -1.95
C ILE A 40 -1.76 1.43 -2.15
N CYS A 41 -0.46 1.41 -2.47
CA CYS A 41 0.35 2.61 -2.69
C CYS A 41 -0.22 3.48 -3.82
N LYS A 42 -0.73 2.85 -4.89
CA LYS A 42 -1.40 3.54 -5.98
C LYS A 42 -2.70 4.22 -5.53
N LYS A 43 -3.52 3.56 -4.72
CA LYS A 43 -4.80 4.12 -4.20
C LYS A 43 -4.59 5.31 -3.27
N ILE A 44 -3.48 5.34 -2.54
CA ILE A 44 -3.10 6.46 -1.66
C ILE A 44 -2.14 7.44 -2.35
N GLU A 45 -2.04 7.36 -3.68
CA GLU A 45 -1.28 8.26 -4.55
C GLU A 45 0.21 8.37 -4.19
N GLY A 46 0.78 7.34 -3.55
CA GLY A 46 2.17 7.32 -3.11
C GLY A 46 2.53 8.44 -2.12
N ILE A 47 1.55 9.03 -1.41
CA ILE A 47 1.80 10.11 -0.44
C ILE A 47 2.52 9.51 0.79
N PRO A 48 3.74 9.96 1.15
CA PRO A 48 4.53 9.33 2.21
C PRO A 48 3.78 9.19 3.54
N LEU A 49 3.08 10.24 3.99
CA LEU A 49 2.32 10.17 5.24
C LEU A 49 1.17 9.16 5.18
N ALA A 50 0.49 9.03 4.03
CA ALA A 50 -0.56 8.04 3.86
C ALA A 50 0.00 6.62 3.88
N ILE A 51 1.20 6.41 3.31
CA ILE A 51 1.92 5.12 3.35
C ILE A 51 2.26 4.74 4.79
N GLU A 52 2.84 5.65 5.58
CA GLU A 52 3.17 5.43 6.99
C GLU A 52 1.94 5.01 7.79
N LEU A 53 0.83 5.75 7.61
CA LEU A 53 -0.44 5.46 8.29
C LEU A 53 -1.01 4.11 7.85
N ALA A 54 -0.99 3.79 6.55
CA ALA A 54 -1.46 2.51 6.04
C ALA A 54 -0.60 1.36 6.61
N ALA A 55 0.72 1.43 6.49
CA ALA A 55 1.64 0.41 6.99
C ALA A 55 1.48 0.17 8.50
N SER A 56 1.24 1.21 9.30
CA SER A 56 0.99 1.07 10.75
C SER A 56 -0.24 0.20 11.09
N ARG A 57 -1.22 0.14 10.19
CA ARG A 57 -2.45 -0.66 10.36
C ARG A 57 -2.22 -2.15 10.13
N MET A 58 -1.05 -2.57 9.63
CA MET A 58 -0.70 -3.99 9.48
C MET A 58 -0.66 -4.76 10.81
N SER A 59 -0.70 -4.06 11.94
CA SER A 59 -0.90 -4.64 13.27
C SER A 59 -2.31 -5.25 13.48
N ILE A 60 -3.31 -4.82 12.71
CA ILE A 60 -4.72 -5.21 12.87
C ILE A 60 -5.44 -5.51 11.55
N LEU A 61 -4.85 -5.17 10.40
CA LEU A 61 -5.39 -5.43 9.06
C LEU A 61 -4.37 -6.19 8.22
N THR A 62 -4.84 -7.12 7.39
CA THR A 62 -4.01 -7.75 6.36
C THR A 62 -3.91 -6.87 5.11
N LEU A 63 -2.99 -7.20 4.19
CA LEU A 63 -2.85 -6.48 2.91
C LEU A 63 -4.14 -6.55 2.08
N GLU A 64 -4.77 -7.73 2.03
CA GLU A 64 -6.01 -7.97 1.30
C GLU A 64 -7.16 -7.13 1.89
N GLN A 65 -7.28 -7.12 3.22
CA GLN A 65 -8.30 -6.31 3.90
C GLN A 65 -8.10 -4.81 3.67
N MET A 66 -6.85 -4.36 3.59
CA MET A 66 -6.53 -2.95 3.30
C MET A 66 -6.86 -2.58 1.85
N GLU A 67 -6.48 -3.44 0.91
CA GLU A 67 -6.76 -3.28 -0.52
C GLU A 67 -8.27 -3.19 -0.77
N GLU A 68 -9.06 -4.10 -0.18
CA GLU A 68 -10.52 -4.17 -0.30
C GLU A 68 -11.19 -2.92 0.29
N ARG A 69 -10.81 -2.51 1.50
CA ARG A 69 -11.40 -1.34 2.17
C ARG A 69 -11.13 -0.05 1.41
N LEU A 70 -9.92 0.12 0.88
CA LEU A 70 -9.58 1.26 0.03
C LEU A 70 -10.32 1.21 -1.32
N ALA A 71 -10.62 0.02 -1.86
CA ALA A 71 -11.46 -0.12 -3.04
C ALA A 71 -12.88 0.43 -2.78
N SER A 72 -13.49 0.01 -1.66
CA SER A 72 -14.85 0.40 -1.29
C SER A 72 -15.01 1.90 -1.07
N LEU A 73 -14.05 2.56 -0.43
CA LEU A 73 -14.08 4.01 -0.19
C LEU A 73 -14.09 4.83 -1.49
N LEU A 74 -13.36 4.39 -2.53
CA LEU A 74 -13.36 5.04 -3.83
C LEU A 74 -14.67 4.81 -4.59
N THR A 75 -15.24 3.59 -4.52
CA THR A 75 -16.54 3.30 -5.14
C THR A 75 -17.64 4.20 -4.59
N LEU A 76 -17.62 4.52 -3.29
CA LEU A 76 -18.57 5.45 -2.66
C LEU A 76 -18.46 6.88 -3.20
N LEU A 77 -17.29 7.31 -3.67
CA LEU A 77 -17.07 8.65 -4.24
C LEU A 77 -17.40 8.72 -5.73
N THR A 78 -17.52 7.58 -6.42
CA THR A 78 -17.85 7.52 -7.85
C THR A 78 -19.31 7.17 -8.14
N ALA A 79 -20.09 6.77 -7.13
CA ALA A 79 -21.49 6.39 -7.28
C ALA A 79 -22.48 7.57 -7.31
N GLY A 80 -22.04 8.72 -7.84
CA GLY A 80 -22.83 9.97 -7.97
C GLY A 80 -23.28 10.25 -9.38
#